data_AF-A0A6N6Q327-F1
#
_entry.id   AF-A0A6N6Q327-F1
#
_cell.length_a   1.000
_cell.length_b   1.000
_cell.length_c   1.000
_cell.angle_alpha   90.00
_cell.angle_beta   90.00
_cell.angle_gamma   90.00
#
_symmetry.space_group_name_H-M   'P 1'
#
loop_
_entity.id
_entity.type
_entity.pdbx_description
1 polymer ?
#
loop_
_entity_poly.entity_id
_entity_poly.type
_entity_poly.pdbx_seq_one_letter_code
_entity_poly.pdbx_strand_id
1 'polypeptide(L)'
;MRFANSCSMFRSMPIQVQPALSANWILNPKPIFQVLVGSLLLSFKVAAAVLRMDVSSAPESSAWAQSAQVLAQEWYPRIGNLLLPAGVDQLPDVTVRLEPMFEGVAATAGTEIRMSSKRIMALPDDSKGALIHELVHVVQAYPSGQVGWVTEGIADYLRFAIYEAWPLSRFPRPEKAQGFRDSYQVAAGFLFWLECGPAPGIVRQLNASLQRGAYRESIFMDRTGRDLEQLWKDYLAVFNHVSPLPVETVAWRHAGGYFERQPTGGWVEFEHGKQTWLFEEIERTPVSITLLDKGRNIRLRITKNTVDLFRDDQWGNLYQGAWTNLSGSAKSR
;
A
#
# COMPACT_ATOMS: atom_id res chain seq x y z
N MET A 1 -6.38 -14.60 -12.00
CA MET A 1 -6.08 -13.14 -11.92
C MET A 1 -4.83 -12.96 -11.07
N ARG A 2 -3.95 -12.05 -11.49
CA ARG A 2 -2.55 -11.94 -11.03
C ARG A 2 -2.50 -11.50 -9.56
N PHE A 3 -1.94 -12.34 -8.70
CA PHE A 3 -1.53 -11.94 -7.36
C PHE A 3 -0.38 -10.94 -7.49
N ALA A 4 -0.55 -9.73 -6.96
CA ALA A 4 0.52 -8.77 -6.81
C ALA A 4 1.47 -9.27 -5.71
N ASN A 5 2.68 -9.69 -6.11
CA ASN A 5 3.75 -10.06 -5.20
C ASN A 5 4.42 -8.79 -4.65
N SER A 6 3.90 -8.26 -3.54
CA SER A 6 4.52 -7.11 -2.86
C SER A 6 5.58 -7.53 -1.82
N CYS A 7 5.80 -8.83 -1.59
CA CYS A 7 6.73 -9.36 -0.57
C CYS A 7 7.89 -10.24 -1.12
N SER A 8 8.10 -10.31 -2.43
CA SER A 8 9.07 -11.28 -2.99
C SER A 8 10.54 -10.85 -2.84
N MET A 9 11.15 -10.98 -1.65
CA MET A 9 12.61 -11.12 -1.51
C MET A 9 13.18 -11.62 -0.15
N PHE A 10 12.48 -12.44 0.64
CA PHE A 10 12.99 -12.84 1.98
C PHE A 10 13.16 -14.35 2.23
N ARG A 11 13.40 -15.17 1.20
CA ARG A 11 13.55 -16.63 1.38
C ARG A 11 14.93 -17.19 1.03
N SER A 12 15.98 -16.66 1.65
CA SER A 12 17.24 -17.40 1.87
C SER A 12 18.36 -16.51 2.46
N MET A 13 18.51 -16.41 3.79
CA MET A 13 19.84 -16.27 4.44
C MET A 13 19.76 -16.68 5.92
N PRO A 14 20.69 -17.51 6.43
CA PRO A 14 20.74 -17.88 7.85
C PRO A 14 21.35 -16.75 8.70
N ILE A 15 20.88 -16.69 9.95
CA ILE A 15 21.17 -15.67 10.96
C ILE A 15 22.64 -15.77 11.41
N GLN A 16 23.49 -14.83 10.98
CA GLN A 16 24.61 -14.34 11.78
C GLN A 16 24.85 -12.85 11.48
N VAL A 17 24.73 -12.04 12.54
CA VAL A 17 25.29 -10.69 12.75
C VAL A 17 25.42 -9.81 11.49
N GLN A 18 24.41 -8.98 11.20
CA GLN A 18 24.50 -8.00 10.11
C GLN A 18 25.06 -6.64 10.57
N PRO A 19 26.10 -6.11 9.91
CA PRO A 19 26.38 -4.67 9.90
C PRO A 19 25.39 -3.95 8.97
N ALA A 20 25.04 -2.72 9.34
CA ALA A 20 24.28 -1.70 8.60
C ALA A 20 23.66 -2.12 7.24
N LEU A 21 22.36 -2.43 7.28
CA LEU A 21 21.51 -2.62 6.11
C LEU A 21 21.50 -1.36 5.24
N SER A 22 22.05 -1.43 4.03
CA SER A 22 22.03 -0.34 3.06
C SER A 22 20.68 -0.27 2.32
N ALA A 23 20.18 0.95 2.15
CA ALA A 23 18.83 1.33 1.69
C ALA A 23 18.49 1.02 0.21
N ASN A 24 19.14 0.05 -0.41
CA ASN A 24 19.08 -0.15 -1.87
C ASN A 24 17.88 -0.98 -2.39
N TRP A 25 17.08 -1.57 -1.49
CA TRP A 25 16.01 -2.52 -1.83
C TRP A 25 14.64 -1.86 -2.11
N ILE A 26 14.48 -0.59 -1.75
CA ILE A 26 13.24 0.19 -1.95
C ILE A 26 13.12 0.67 -3.41
N LEU A 27 14.21 0.61 -4.19
CA LEU A 27 14.36 1.36 -5.45
C LEU A 27 14.25 0.53 -6.74
N ASN A 28 14.26 -0.81 -6.68
CA ASN A 28 14.48 -1.62 -7.89
C ASN A 28 13.79 -3.00 -7.83
N PRO A 29 12.52 -3.14 -8.29
CA PRO A 29 11.94 -4.46 -8.49
C PRO A 29 12.58 -5.08 -9.75
N LYS A 30 13.49 -6.05 -9.57
CA LYS A 30 13.93 -6.88 -10.70
C LYS A 30 12.77 -7.77 -11.15
N PRO A 31 12.49 -7.92 -12.46
CA PRO A 31 11.58 -8.93 -12.93
C PRO A 31 12.36 -10.26 -12.97
N ILE A 32 12.12 -11.15 -12.03
CA ILE A 32 12.46 -12.57 -12.22
C ILE A 32 11.21 -13.38 -11.91
N PHE A 33 10.57 -13.79 -13.01
CA PHE A 33 9.45 -14.72 -13.04
C PHE A 33 9.95 -16.15 -12.76
N GLN A 34 9.03 -16.98 -12.25
CA GLN A 34 9.17 -18.41 -11.94
C GLN A 34 9.89 -18.76 -10.62
N VAL A 35 9.14 -18.66 -9.52
CA VAL A 35 9.17 -19.73 -8.52
C VAL A 35 7.93 -20.56 -8.75
N LEU A 36 8.16 -21.87 -8.98
CA LEU A 36 7.16 -22.92 -9.06
C LEU A 36 6.02 -22.67 -8.06
N VAL A 37 4.86 -22.27 -8.56
CA VAL A 37 3.58 -22.62 -7.95
C VAL A 37 3.39 -24.11 -8.21
N GLY A 38 4.23 -24.92 -7.56
CA GLY A 38 4.03 -26.35 -7.46
C GLY A 38 2.84 -26.54 -6.53
N SER A 39 1.64 -26.56 -7.10
CA SER A 39 0.43 -27.21 -6.60
C SER A 39 0.33 -27.38 -5.08
N LEU A 40 0.49 -26.30 -4.31
CA LEU A 40 -0.18 -26.22 -3.02
C LEU A 40 -1.56 -25.66 -3.35
N LEU A 41 -2.50 -26.56 -3.65
CA LEU A 41 -3.91 -26.29 -3.47
C LEU A 41 -4.03 -25.76 -2.04
N LEU A 42 -4.02 -24.43 -1.86
CA LEU A 42 -4.58 -23.82 -0.68
C LEU A 42 -6.04 -24.23 -0.71
N SER A 43 -6.36 -25.35 -0.06
CA SER A 43 -7.70 -25.64 0.35
C SER A 43 -8.15 -24.42 1.14
N PHE A 44 -9.05 -23.63 0.57
CA PHE A 44 -9.75 -22.56 1.28
C PHE A 44 -10.55 -23.25 2.39
N LYS A 45 -9.96 -23.40 3.58
CA LYS A 45 -10.57 -24.19 4.68
C LYS A 45 -11.64 -23.42 5.45
N VAL A 46 -11.60 -22.09 5.38
CA VAL A 46 -12.70 -21.26 5.89
C VAL A 46 -13.86 -21.32 4.90
N ALA A 47 -14.95 -21.98 5.28
CA ALA A 47 -16.18 -21.97 4.52
C ALA A 47 -16.76 -20.54 4.48
N ALA A 48 -17.26 -20.14 3.32
CA ALA A 48 -17.87 -18.82 3.15
C ALA A 48 -19.12 -18.69 4.02
N ALA A 49 -19.15 -17.67 4.89
CA ALA A 49 -20.36 -17.29 5.59
C ALA A 49 -21.38 -16.68 4.62
N VAL A 50 -22.65 -16.63 5.01
CA VAL A 50 -23.64 -15.91 4.22
C VAL A 50 -23.42 -14.41 4.42
N LEU A 51 -23.07 -13.73 3.32
CA LEU A 51 -23.00 -12.27 3.27
C LEU A 51 -24.22 -11.73 2.54
N ARG A 52 -25.01 -10.90 3.22
CA ARG A 52 -26.26 -10.32 2.73
C ARG A 52 -26.13 -8.80 2.63
N MET A 53 -26.42 -8.25 1.46
CA MET A 53 -26.59 -6.81 1.29
C MET A 53 -28.07 -6.44 1.49
N ASP A 54 -28.36 -5.59 2.46
CA ASP A 54 -29.67 -4.98 2.68
C ASP A 54 -29.70 -3.58 2.09
N VAL A 55 -30.45 -3.44 1.00
CA VAL A 55 -30.65 -2.19 0.27
C VAL A 55 -32.05 -1.61 0.47
N SER A 56 -32.83 -2.14 1.42
CA SER A 56 -34.23 -1.73 1.64
C SER A 56 -34.38 -0.23 1.86
N SER A 57 -33.40 0.40 2.52
CA SER A 57 -33.39 1.83 2.80
C SER A 57 -32.67 2.68 1.74
N ALA A 58 -32.03 2.05 0.75
CA ALA A 58 -31.29 2.71 -0.33
C ALA A 58 -31.37 1.91 -1.66
N PRO A 59 -32.56 1.74 -2.27
CA PRO A 59 -32.72 0.91 -3.47
C PRO A 59 -31.88 1.37 -4.66
N GLU A 60 -31.53 2.67 -4.73
CA GLU A 60 -30.65 3.25 -5.75
C GLU A 60 -29.24 2.63 -5.75
N SER A 61 -28.81 2.07 -4.61
CA SER A 61 -27.50 1.42 -4.47
C SER A 61 -27.50 -0.05 -4.89
N SER A 62 -28.62 -0.60 -5.40
CA SER A 62 -28.78 -2.03 -5.69
C SER A 62 -27.72 -2.60 -6.64
N ALA A 63 -27.42 -1.89 -7.73
CA ALA A 63 -26.42 -2.35 -8.71
C ALA A 63 -25.00 -2.40 -8.09
N TRP A 64 -24.65 -1.39 -7.29
CA TRP A 64 -23.40 -1.39 -6.54
C TRP A 64 -23.38 -2.53 -5.53
N ALA A 65 -24.47 -2.74 -4.79
CA ALA A 65 -24.58 -3.77 -3.76
C ALA A 65 -24.38 -5.18 -4.32
N GLN A 66 -24.95 -5.48 -5.49
CA GLN A 66 -24.74 -6.76 -6.17
C GLN A 66 -23.26 -6.99 -6.52
N SER A 67 -22.58 -5.97 -7.07
CA SER A 67 -21.14 -6.05 -7.35
C SER A 67 -20.30 -6.18 -6.09
N ALA A 68 -20.63 -5.41 -5.05
CA ALA A 68 -19.93 -5.43 -3.77
C ALA A 68 -20.12 -6.76 -3.03
N GLN A 69 -21.29 -7.39 -3.14
CA GLN A 69 -21.57 -8.69 -2.53
C GLN A 69 -20.67 -9.79 -3.11
N VAL A 70 -20.48 -9.83 -4.43
CA VAL A 70 -19.58 -10.81 -5.08
C VAL A 70 -18.15 -10.62 -4.58
N LEU A 71 -17.68 -9.37 -4.55
CA LEU A 71 -16.35 -9.03 -4.02
C LEU A 71 -16.20 -9.47 -2.57
N ALA A 72 -17.19 -9.16 -1.74
CA ALA A 72 -17.15 -9.45 -0.31
C ALA A 72 -17.19 -10.95 -0.03
N GLN A 73 -17.99 -11.72 -0.78
CA GLN A 73 -18.01 -13.19 -0.71
C GLN A 73 -16.66 -13.80 -1.11
N GLU A 74 -15.94 -13.19 -2.06
CA GLU A 74 -14.58 -13.62 -2.42
C GLU A 74 -13.56 -13.30 -1.31
N TRP A 75 -13.62 -12.09 -0.75
CA TRP A 75 -12.58 -11.59 0.16
C TRP A 75 -12.78 -11.96 1.61
N TYR A 76 -14.00 -12.14 2.09
CA TYR A 76 -14.26 -12.42 3.50
C TYR A 76 -13.56 -13.71 3.99
N PRO A 77 -13.62 -14.85 3.28
CA PRO A 77 -12.82 -16.03 3.63
C PRO A 77 -11.30 -15.80 3.55
N ARG A 78 -10.83 -14.94 2.64
CA ARG A 78 -9.39 -14.59 2.53
C ARG A 78 -8.92 -13.81 3.74
N ILE A 79 -9.70 -12.84 4.20
CA ILE A 79 -9.45 -12.09 5.43
C ILE A 79 -9.36 -13.06 6.61
N GLY A 80 -10.32 -13.98 6.73
CA GLY A 80 -10.28 -15.06 7.73
C GLY A 80 -8.97 -15.86 7.69
N ASN A 81 -8.58 -16.35 6.51
CA ASN A 81 -7.33 -17.12 6.35
C ASN A 81 -6.06 -16.31 6.71
N LEU A 82 -6.08 -14.99 6.52
CA LEU A 82 -4.95 -14.11 6.82
C LEU A 82 -4.81 -13.81 8.33
N LEU A 83 -5.93 -13.71 9.06
CA LEU A 83 -5.93 -13.26 10.45
C LEU A 83 -6.16 -14.37 11.49
N LEU A 84 -6.94 -15.39 11.16
CA LEU A 84 -7.35 -16.42 12.10
C LEU A 84 -6.30 -17.54 12.20
N PRO A 85 -6.19 -18.23 13.34
CA PRO A 85 -5.35 -19.41 13.45
C PRO A 85 -5.87 -20.54 12.53
N ALA A 86 -5.00 -21.49 12.21
CA ALA A 86 -5.41 -22.68 11.45
C ALA A 86 -6.47 -23.48 12.22
N GLY A 87 -7.47 -24.00 11.50
CA GLY A 87 -8.57 -24.80 12.07
C GLY A 87 -9.82 -24.01 12.44
N VAL A 88 -9.86 -22.70 12.19
CA VAL A 88 -11.14 -21.98 12.14
C VAL A 88 -11.73 -22.20 10.76
N ASP A 89 -12.81 -22.97 10.70
CA ASP A 89 -13.39 -23.42 9.44
C ASP A 89 -14.67 -22.66 9.06
N GLN A 90 -15.17 -21.78 9.93
CA GLN A 90 -16.40 -21.01 9.69
C GLN A 90 -16.28 -19.57 10.18
N LEU A 91 -16.67 -18.63 9.32
CA LEU A 91 -16.86 -17.21 9.67
C LEU A 91 -18.34 -16.96 10.01
N PRO A 92 -18.65 -15.96 10.85
CA PRO A 92 -20.03 -15.58 11.11
C PRO A 92 -20.68 -14.96 9.87
N ASP A 93 -21.98 -15.20 9.70
CA ASP A 93 -22.82 -14.53 8.71
C ASP A 93 -22.76 -13.01 8.90
N VAL A 94 -22.81 -12.26 7.80
CA VAL A 94 -22.71 -10.79 7.82
C VAL A 94 -23.90 -10.16 7.12
N THR A 95 -24.45 -9.11 7.73
CA THR A 95 -25.44 -8.24 7.09
C THR A 95 -24.85 -6.85 6.89
N VAL A 96 -24.85 -6.39 5.64
CA VAL A 96 -24.40 -5.05 5.26
C VAL A 96 -25.62 -4.20 4.91
N ARG A 97 -25.91 -3.17 5.71
CA ARG A 97 -27.03 -2.25 5.52
C ARG A 97 -26.58 -0.98 4.84
N LEU A 98 -27.20 -0.64 3.72
CA LEU A 98 -26.95 0.60 3.00
C LEU A 98 -27.96 1.65 3.44
N GLU A 99 -27.47 2.72 4.06
CA GLU A 99 -28.31 3.67 4.78
C GLU A 99 -28.05 5.11 4.30
N PRO A 100 -29.09 5.86 3.90
CA PRO A 100 -28.94 7.25 3.42
C PRO A 100 -28.69 8.26 4.56
N MET A 101 -29.07 7.90 5.79
CA MET A 101 -28.94 8.73 6.99
C MET A 101 -27.71 8.38 7.83
N PHE A 102 -26.86 7.45 7.36
CA PHE A 102 -25.60 7.17 8.01
C PHE A 102 -24.57 8.24 7.62
N GLU A 103 -24.14 9.03 8.60
CA GLU A 103 -23.24 10.18 8.42
C GLU A 103 -21.75 9.79 8.33
N GLY A 104 -21.40 8.55 8.70
CA GLY A 104 -20.05 8.01 8.53
C GLY A 104 -19.80 7.44 7.12
N VAL A 105 -18.60 6.90 6.89
CA VAL A 105 -18.30 6.14 5.65
C VAL A 105 -18.90 4.74 5.75
N ALA A 106 -18.44 3.99 6.75
CA ALA A 106 -18.98 2.72 7.16
C ALA A 106 -18.70 2.50 8.67
N ALA A 107 -19.34 1.50 9.28
CA ALA A 107 -19.03 1.05 10.63
C ALA A 107 -19.50 -0.39 10.86
N THR A 108 -18.75 -1.13 11.66
CA THR A 108 -19.07 -2.51 12.07
C THR A 108 -19.47 -2.57 13.53
N ALA A 109 -20.56 -3.29 13.80
CA ALA A 109 -20.97 -3.67 15.15
C ALA A 109 -21.31 -5.18 15.16
N GLY A 110 -20.43 -5.98 15.77
CA GLY A 110 -20.56 -7.44 15.74
C GLY A 110 -20.51 -7.97 14.31
N THR A 111 -21.63 -8.47 13.81
CA THR A 111 -21.77 -9.03 12.46
C THR A 111 -22.61 -8.16 11.53
N GLU A 112 -22.95 -6.94 11.96
CA GLU A 112 -23.65 -5.95 11.13
C GLU A 112 -22.67 -4.86 10.69
N ILE A 113 -22.70 -4.55 9.40
CA ILE A 113 -21.96 -3.45 8.79
C ILE A 113 -22.99 -2.43 8.31
N ARG A 114 -22.80 -1.16 8.65
CA ARG A 114 -23.60 -0.04 8.14
C ARG A 114 -22.75 0.79 7.21
N MET A 115 -23.27 1.18 6.06
CA MET A 115 -22.55 1.98 5.07
C MET A 115 -23.41 3.13 4.54
N SER A 116 -22.79 4.27 4.28
CA SER A 116 -23.49 5.43 3.72
C SER A 116 -23.79 5.24 2.24
N SER A 117 -25.08 5.21 1.86
CA SER A 117 -25.46 5.13 0.45
C SER A 117 -25.02 6.38 -0.33
N LYS A 118 -25.02 7.55 0.32
CA LYS A 118 -24.49 8.80 -0.27
C LYS A 118 -23.01 8.67 -0.64
N ARG A 119 -22.20 8.06 0.24
CA ARG A 119 -20.77 7.82 -0.02
C ARG A 119 -20.56 6.83 -1.15
N ILE A 120 -21.36 5.77 -1.20
CA ILE A 120 -21.34 4.76 -2.28
C ILE A 120 -21.60 5.40 -3.64
N MET A 121 -22.60 6.27 -3.74
CA MET A 121 -22.92 6.95 -5.00
C MET A 121 -21.84 7.93 -5.43
N ALA A 122 -21.20 8.61 -4.47
CA ALA A 122 -20.12 9.57 -4.77
C ALA A 122 -18.79 8.88 -5.11
N LEU A 123 -18.46 7.78 -4.42
CA LEU A 123 -17.15 7.13 -4.46
C LEU A 123 -17.31 5.60 -4.41
N PRO A 124 -17.82 4.98 -5.49
CA PRO A 124 -18.21 3.57 -5.49
C PRO A 124 -17.04 2.60 -5.27
N ASP A 125 -15.86 2.92 -5.81
CA ASP A 125 -14.67 2.06 -5.65
C ASP A 125 -14.02 2.21 -4.26
N ASP A 126 -13.92 3.43 -3.74
CA ASP A 126 -13.50 3.68 -2.35
C ASP A 126 -14.42 2.96 -1.35
N SER A 127 -15.73 2.94 -1.64
CA SER A 127 -16.72 2.27 -0.81
C SER A 127 -16.55 0.74 -0.81
N LYS A 128 -16.07 0.13 -1.90
CA LYS A 128 -15.69 -1.29 -1.88
C LYS A 128 -14.50 -1.53 -0.95
N GLY A 129 -13.50 -0.64 -0.97
CA GLY A 129 -12.40 -0.67 0.00
C GLY A 129 -12.89 -0.52 1.44
N ALA A 130 -13.84 0.40 1.69
CA ALA A 130 -14.46 0.55 3.00
C ALA A 130 -15.16 -0.74 3.46
N LEU A 131 -15.91 -1.41 2.57
CA LEU A 131 -16.52 -2.71 2.89
C LEU A 131 -15.47 -3.76 3.28
N ILE A 132 -14.33 -3.82 2.59
CA ILE A 132 -13.22 -4.71 2.95
C ILE A 132 -12.69 -4.38 4.35
N HIS A 133 -12.49 -3.10 4.67
CA HIS A 133 -12.08 -2.65 6.01
C HIS A 133 -13.06 -3.12 7.09
N GLU A 134 -14.36 -2.92 6.87
CA GLU A 134 -15.39 -3.35 7.83
C GLU A 134 -15.46 -4.88 8.00
N LEU A 135 -15.29 -5.66 6.93
CA LEU A 135 -15.21 -7.11 7.04
C LEU A 135 -14.02 -7.57 7.88
N VAL A 136 -12.92 -6.82 7.91
CA VAL A 136 -11.81 -7.09 8.83
C VAL A 136 -12.28 -6.95 10.27
N HIS A 137 -13.05 -5.91 10.61
CA HIS A 137 -13.59 -5.75 11.97
C HIS A 137 -14.50 -6.90 12.40
N VAL A 138 -15.29 -7.47 11.48
CA VAL A 138 -16.07 -8.67 11.77
C VAL A 138 -15.17 -9.85 12.13
N VAL A 139 -14.06 -10.06 11.40
CA VAL A 139 -13.09 -11.12 11.72
C VAL A 139 -12.32 -10.84 13.01
N GLN A 140 -11.98 -9.58 13.26
CA GLN A 140 -11.27 -9.15 14.45
C GLN A 140 -12.09 -9.49 15.70
N ALA A 141 -13.37 -9.12 15.74
CA ALA A 141 -14.30 -9.43 16.84
C ALA A 141 -13.69 -9.20 18.24
N TYR A 142 -12.93 -8.12 18.40
CA TYR A 142 -12.21 -7.86 19.64
C TYR A 142 -13.16 -7.50 20.79
N PRO A 143 -12.83 -7.84 22.05
CA PRO A 143 -13.58 -7.37 23.21
C PRO A 143 -13.48 -5.84 23.37
N SER A 144 -14.35 -5.23 24.18
CA SER A 144 -14.35 -3.78 24.42
C SER A 144 -13.06 -3.27 25.09
N GLY A 145 -12.65 -2.03 24.79
CA GLY A 145 -11.53 -1.34 25.47
C GLY A 145 -10.15 -1.55 24.84
N GLN A 146 -10.11 -1.93 23.56
CA GLN A 146 -8.89 -2.35 22.88
C GLN A 146 -8.12 -1.22 22.18
N VAL A 147 -6.90 -1.54 21.76
CA VAL A 147 -5.92 -0.58 21.23
C VAL A 147 -6.28 -0.12 19.82
N GLY A 148 -6.99 1.00 19.73
CA GLY A 148 -7.56 1.52 18.48
C GLY A 148 -6.59 1.61 17.30
N TRP A 149 -5.37 2.11 17.49
CA TRP A 149 -4.43 2.26 16.38
C TRP A 149 -4.02 0.93 15.72
N VAL A 150 -3.95 -0.16 16.50
CA VAL A 150 -3.67 -1.50 15.97
C VAL A 150 -4.91 -2.07 15.30
N THR A 151 -6.09 -1.87 15.90
CA THR A 151 -7.38 -2.31 15.36
C THR A 151 -7.61 -1.77 13.95
N GLU A 152 -7.60 -0.45 13.81
CA GLU A 152 -7.80 0.20 12.50
C GLU A 152 -6.61 -0.05 11.56
N GLY A 153 -5.39 -0.07 12.11
CA GLY A 153 -4.18 -0.30 11.32
C GLY A 153 -4.17 -1.66 10.63
N ILE A 154 -4.66 -2.72 11.30
CA ILE A 154 -4.80 -4.05 10.69
C ILE A 154 -5.87 -4.03 9.59
N ALA A 155 -7.00 -3.36 9.83
CA ALA A 155 -8.07 -3.23 8.84
C ALA A 155 -7.58 -2.51 7.57
N ASP A 156 -6.89 -1.38 7.73
CA ASP A 156 -6.33 -0.63 6.63
C ASP A 156 -5.11 -1.31 5.98
N TYR A 157 -4.35 -2.11 6.73
CA TYR A 157 -3.29 -2.94 6.15
C TYR A 157 -3.88 -3.94 5.15
N LEU A 158 -4.91 -4.69 5.55
CA LEU A 158 -5.55 -5.65 4.67
C LEU A 158 -6.30 -4.98 3.52
N ARG A 159 -6.93 -3.83 3.75
CA ARG A 159 -7.54 -3.05 2.68
C ARG A 159 -6.48 -2.53 1.69
N PHE A 160 -5.58 -1.67 2.14
CA PHE A 160 -4.72 -0.93 1.22
C PHE A 160 -3.54 -1.74 0.72
N ALA A 161 -2.84 -2.49 1.57
CA ALA A 161 -1.64 -3.23 1.16
C ALA A 161 -1.97 -4.55 0.45
N ILE A 162 -3.02 -5.26 0.90
CA ILE A 162 -3.34 -6.61 0.41
C ILE A 162 -4.43 -6.59 -0.67
N TYR A 163 -5.57 -5.94 -0.42
CA TYR A 163 -6.66 -5.87 -1.39
C TYR A 163 -6.38 -4.88 -2.52
N GLU A 164 -6.09 -3.61 -2.18
CA GLU A 164 -5.81 -2.57 -3.17
C GLU A 164 -4.36 -2.59 -3.69
N ALA A 165 -3.51 -3.44 -3.12
CA ALA A 165 -2.12 -3.65 -3.52
C ALA A 165 -1.28 -2.35 -3.58
N TRP A 166 -1.50 -1.42 -2.64
CA TRP A 166 -0.72 -0.20 -2.55
C TRP A 166 0.75 -0.52 -2.28
N PRO A 167 1.69 0.13 -2.98
CA PRO A 167 3.10 0.05 -2.61
C PRO A 167 3.33 0.76 -1.28
N LEU A 168 4.34 0.31 -0.52
CA LEU A 168 4.66 0.87 0.81
C LEU A 168 4.84 2.40 0.76
N SER A 169 5.39 2.91 -0.34
CA SER A 169 5.59 4.33 -0.58
C SER A 169 4.32 5.19 -0.54
N ARG A 170 3.15 4.63 -0.83
CA ARG A 170 1.87 5.37 -0.91
C ARG A 170 1.27 5.68 0.45
N PHE A 171 1.66 4.95 1.49
CA PHE A 171 1.13 5.15 2.84
C PHE A 171 1.62 6.47 3.45
N PRO A 172 0.75 7.22 4.15
CA PRO A 172 1.15 8.42 4.89
C PRO A 172 2.05 8.06 6.07
N ARG A 173 3.05 8.92 6.31
CA ARG A 173 4.09 8.72 7.33
C ARG A 173 4.45 10.07 7.95
N PRO A 174 3.68 10.57 8.92
CA PRO A 174 4.00 11.84 9.56
C PRO A 174 5.35 11.72 10.30
N GLU A 175 6.24 12.69 10.06
CA GLU A 175 7.56 12.76 10.69
C GLU A 175 7.47 13.25 12.15
N LYS A 176 6.78 12.47 12.99
CA LYS A 176 6.61 12.75 14.42
C LYS A 176 6.84 11.52 15.26
N ALA A 177 7.20 11.71 16.53
CA ALA A 177 7.28 10.62 17.48
C ALA A 177 5.93 9.92 17.62
N GLN A 178 5.95 8.59 17.71
CA GLN A 178 4.76 7.75 17.86
C GLN A 178 3.70 7.95 16.76
N GLY A 179 4.10 8.34 15.54
CA GLY A 179 3.17 8.59 14.43
C GLY A 179 2.30 7.38 14.06
N PHE A 180 2.75 6.15 14.35
CA PHE A 180 1.93 4.93 14.23
C PHE A 180 0.61 4.99 15.03
N ARG A 181 0.51 5.83 16.06
CA ARG A 181 -0.72 6.03 16.84
C ARG A 181 -1.77 6.88 16.12
N ASP A 182 -1.44 7.47 14.98
CA ASP A 182 -2.42 8.17 14.11
C ASP A 182 -3.39 7.20 13.41
N SER A 183 -3.23 5.89 13.63
CA SER A 183 -4.19 4.85 13.23
C SER A 183 -4.29 4.72 11.70
N TYR A 184 -5.30 3.99 11.23
CA TYR A 184 -5.69 3.90 9.81
C TYR A 184 -4.49 3.66 8.88
N GLN A 185 -4.44 4.37 7.74
CA GLN A 185 -3.39 4.29 6.73
C GLN A 185 -1.97 4.50 7.29
N VAL A 186 -1.79 5.33 8.34
CA VAL A 186 -0.47 5.54 8.93
C VAL A 186 0.02 4.27 9.63
N ALA A 187 -0.85 3.69 10.48
CA ALA A 187 -0.57 2.43 11.15
C ALA A 187 -0.45 1.27 10.15
N ALA A 188 -1.28 1.25 9.11
CA ALA A 188 -1.25 0.23 8.07
C ALA A 188 0.07 0.21 7.30
N GLY A 189 0.61 1.37 6.95
CA GLY A 189 1.92 1.47 6.31
C GLY A 189 3.05 0.92 7.20
N PHE A 190 2.99 1.19 8.49
CA PHE A 190 3.95 0.65 9.47
C PHE A 190 3.85 -0.86 9.60
N LEU A 191 2.62 -1.39 9.75
CA LEU A 191 2.37 -2.83 9.81
C LEU A 191 2.79 -3.54 8.52
N PHE A 192 2.57 -2.92 7.37
CA PHE A 192 3.03 -3.44 6.09
C PHE A 192 4.55 -3.54 6.03
N TRP A 193 5.26 -2.49 6.44
CA TRP A 193 6.73 -2.52 6.51
C TRP A 193 7.23 -3.62 7.43
N LEU A 194 6.62 -3.78 8.62
CA LEU A 194 6.96 -4.85 9.56
C LEU A 194 6.76 -6.25 8.94
N GLU A 195 5.63 -6.47 8.28
CA GLU A 195 5.30 -7.72 7.58
C GLU A 195 6.27 -8.05 6.44
N CYS A 196 6.74 -7.02 5.72
CA CYS A 196 7.68 -7.19 4.61
C CYS A 196 9.13 -7.43 5.05
N GLY A 197 9.51 -7.08 6.28
CA GLY A 197 10.91 -7.03 6.68
C GLY A 197 11.15 -7.58 8.08
N PRO A 198 11.18 -6.71 9.11
CA PRO A 198 11.70 -7.08 10.43
C PRO A 198 10.80 -8.03 11.23
N ALA A 199 9.51 -8.18 10.90
CA ALA A 199 8.60 -9.05 11.64
C ALA A 199 7.49 -9.71 10.78
N PRO A 200 7.83 -10.61 9.83
CA PRO A 200 6.82 -11.29 9.02
C PRO A 200 5.83 -12.11 9.85
N GLY A 201 4.53 -11.93 9.65
CA GLY A 201 3.45 -12.54 10.43
C GLY A 201 3.10 -11.83 11.74
N ILE A 202 3.62 -10.62 11.98
CA ILE A 202 3.28 -9.84 13.18
C ILE A 202 1.79 -9.46 13.21
N VAL A 203 1.16 -9.14 12.08
CA VAL A 203 -0.27 -8.75 11.99
C VAL A 203 -1.16 -9.86 12.52
N ARG A 204 -0.90 -11.12 12.13
CA ARG A 204 -1.64 -12.28 12.64
C ARG A 204 -1.47 -12.43 14.15
N GLN A 205 -0.27 -12.22 14.66
CA GLN A 205 0.02 -12.31 16.11
C GLN A 205 -0.68 -11.19 16.89
N LEU A 206 -0.66 -9.96 16.38
CA LEU A 206 -1.35 -8.82 16.97
C LEU A 206 -2.85 -9.07 17.02
N ASN A 207 -3.45 -9.50 15.89
CA ASN A 207 -4.86 -9.87 15.82
C ASN A 207 -5.24 -10.92 16.87
N ALA A 208 -4.50 -12.04 16.93
CA ALA A 208 -4.77 -13.11 17.89
C ALA A 208 -4.59 -12.67 19.36
N SER A 209 -3.69 -11.73 19.62
CA SER A 209 -3.47 -11.20 20.97
C SER A 209 -4.59 -10.26 21.39
N LEU A 210 -5.08 -9.42 20.48
CA LEU A 210 -6.24 -8.55 20.70
C LEU A 210 -7.54 -9.37 20.88
N GLN A 211 -7.77 -10.41 20.07
CA GLN A 211 -8.91 -11.32 20.25
C GLN A 211 -8.98 -11.94 21.66
N ARG A 212 -7.83 -12.26 22.24
CA ARG A 212 -7.74 -12.87 23.58
C ARG A 212 -7.65 -11.86 24.73
N GLY A 213 -7.72 -10.56 24.46
CA GLY A 213 -7.50 -9.54 25.50
C GLY A 213 -6.08 -9.54 26.08
N ALA A 214 -5.11 -10.11 25.35
CA ALA A 214 -3.74 -10.34 25.82
C ALA A 214 -2.71 -9.45 25.09
N TYR A 215 -3.16 -8.42 24.38
CA TYR A 215 -2.28 -7.49 23.68
C TYR A 215 -1.32 -6.79 24.65
N ARG A 216 -0.04 -6.73 24.26
CA ARG A 216 1.00 -5.96 24.93
C ARG A 216 1.93 -5.36 23.89
N GLU A 217 2.39 -4.13 24.09
CA GLU A 217 3.37 -3.50 23.19
C GLU A 217 4.71 -4.26 23.16
N SER A 218 5.01 -5.08 24.19
CA SER A 218 6.19 -5.95 24.20
C SER A 218 6.25 -6.92 23.03
N ILE A 219 5.12 -7.25 22.38
CA ILE A 219 5.09 -8.12 21.18
C ILE A 219 6.05 -7.61 20.10
N PHE A 220 6.16 -6.29 19.92
CA PHE A 220 7.09 -5.69 18.95
C PHE A 220 8.54 -5.93 19.34
N MET A 221 8.88 -5.74 20.61
CA MET A 221 10.21 -6.02 21.17
C MET A 221 10.55 -7.50 21.07
N ASP A 222 9.65 -8.39 21.48
CA ASP A 222 9.87 -9.84 21.46
C ASP A 222 10.11 -10.36 20.04
N ARG A 223 9.50 -9.72 19.04
CA ARG A 223 9.60 -10.10 17.63
C ARG A 223 10.79 -9.52 16.90
N THR A 224 11.30 -8.36 17.32
CA THR A 224 12.28 -7.58 16.55
C THR A 224 13.55 -7.24 17.32
N GLY A 225 13.56 -7.41 18.64
CA GLY A 225 14.58 -6.89 19.54
C GLY A 225 14.58 -5.36 19.66
N ARG A 226 13.53 -4.68 19.19
CA ARG A 226 13.40 -3.22 19.18
C ARG A 226 12.04 -2.79 19.70
N ASP A 227 12.01 -1.68 20.43
CA ASP A 227 10.74 -1.07 20.88
C ASP A 227 10.02 -0.34 19.73
N LEU A 228 8.77 0.05 19.96
CA LEU A 228 7.94 0.75 18.97
C LEU A 228 8.53 2.09 18.52
N GLU A 229 9.24 2.82 19.40
CA GLU A 229 9.82 4.10 19.03
C GLU A 229 11.02 3.92 18.10
N GLN A 230 11.86 2.92 18.37
CA GLN A 230 12.97 2.52 17.52
C GLN A 230 12.46 2.03 16.17
N LEU A 231 11.46 1.13 16.17
CA LEU A 231 10.87 0.63 14.93
C LEU A 231 10.22 1.73 14.09
N TRP A 232 9.54 2.69 14.72
CA TRP A 232 8.98 3.83 14.00
C TRP A 232 10.06 4.71 13.39
N LYS A 233 11.15 4.98 14.12
CA LYS A 233 12.31 5.70 13.58
C LYS A 233 12.94 4.95 12.40
N ASP A 234 13.09 3.62 12.50
CA ASP A 234 13.59 2.79 11.43
C ASP A 234 12.66 2.84 10.20
N TYR A 235 11.35 2.77 10.40
CA TYR A 235 10.36 2.90 9.33
C TYR A 235 10.40 4.26 8.64
N LEU A 236 10.56 5.36 9.38
CA LEU A 236 10.78 6.68 8.78
C LEU A 236 12.13 6.72 8.03
N ALA A 237 13.16 6.08 8.58
CA ALA A 237 14.50 6.06 8.00
C ALA A 237 14.58 5.31 6.65
N VAL A 238 13.69 4.35 6.40
CA VAL A 238 13.46 3.75 5.06
C VAL A 238 13.31 4.86 4.01
N PHE A 239 12.69 5.98 4.38
CA PHE A 239 12.44 7.13 3.52
C PHE A 239 13.39 8.31 3.76
N ASN A 240 14.19 8.32 4.83
CA ASN A 240 15.15 9.42 5.08
C ASN A 240 16.36 9.42 4.12
N HIS A 241 16.53 8.36 3.32
CA HIS A 241 17.45 8.37 2.17
C HIS A 241 16.75 8.68 0.83
N VAL A 242 15.46 9.04 0.91
CA VAL A 242 14.57 9.30 -0.21
C VAL A 242 14.02 10.71 -0.03
N SER A 243 14.70 11.70 -0.62
CA SER A 243 14.06 12.99 -0.85
C SER A 243 12.90 12.75 -1.82
N PRO A 244 11.62 12.98 -1.45
CA PRO A 244 10.52 12.76 -2.36
C PRO A 244 10.74 13.58 -3.62
N LEU A 245 10.57 12.94 -4.78
CA LEU A 245 10.68 13.63 -6.06
C LEU A 245 9.68 14.80 -6.12
N PRO A 246 10.06 15.96 -6.67
CA PRO A 246 9.20 17.13 -6.60
C PRO A 246 7.88 16.92 -7.34
N VAL A 247 6.81 17.54 -6.82
CA VAL A 247 5.43 17.28 -7.24
C VAL A 247 4.97 18.30 -8.31
N GLU A 248 5.51 19.52 -8.37
CA GLU A 248 5.12 20.55 -9.36
C GLU A 248 6.29 21.40 -9.89
N THR A 249 6.22 21.77 -11.19
CA THR A 249 7.13 22.64 -11.99
C THR A 249 8.62 22.58 -11.65
N VAL A 250 9.22 21.41 -11.87
CA VAL A 250 10.65 21.17 -11.70
C VAL A 250 11.30 20.65 -12.97
N ALA A 251 12.59 20.97 -13.11
CA ALA A 251 13.45 20.39 -14.13
C ALA A 251 14.48 19.46 -13.48
N TRP A 252 14.64 18.26 -14.03
CA TRP A 252 15.76 17.38 -13.73
C TRP A 252 16.88 17.66 -14.74
N ARG A 253 18.05 18.15 -14.30
CA ARG A 253 19.13 18.60 -15.18
C ARG A 253 20.30 17.62 -15.19
N HIS A 254 20.90 17.43 -16.36
CA HIS A 254 22.19 16.76 -16.57
C HIS A 254 23.13 17.65 -17.37
N ALA A 255 24.36 17.19 -17.64
CA ALA A 255 25.39 17.98 -18.31
C ALA A 255 24.99 18.47 -19.73
N GLY A 256 24.13 17.74 -20.45
CA GLY A 256 23.75 18.04 -21.83
C GLY A 256 22.36 18.67 -21.99
N GLY A 257 21.58 18.77 -20.93
CA GLY A 257 20.16 19.01 -21.07
C GLY A 257 19.35 18.89 -19.78
N TYR A 258 18.03 18.82 -19.93
CA TYR A 258 17.12 18.65 -18.82
C TYR A 258 15.79 18.03 -19.23
N PHE A 259 15.13 17.41 -18.26
CA PHE A 259 13.77 16.91 -18.37
C PHE A 259 12.84 17.85 -17.60
N GLU A 260 11.76 18.28 -18.21
CA GLU A 260 10.78 19.19 -17.62
C GLU A 260 9.38 18.59 -17.65
N ARG A 261 8.73 18.60 -16.48
CA ARG A 261 7.32 18.23 -16.38
C ARG A 261 6.43 19.38 -16.84
N GLN A 262 5.61 19.10 -17.83
CA GLN A 262 4.64 20.06 -18.36
C GLN A 262 3.44 20.21 -17.43
N PRO A 263 2.77 21.37 -17.42
CA PRO A 263 1.55 21.58 -16.64
C PRO A 263 0.44 20.56 -16.93
N THR A 264 0.40 20.03 -18.15
CA THR A 264 -0.56 19.01 -18.60
C THR A 264 -0.21 17.59 -18.16
N GLY A 265 0.92 17.39 -17.45
CA GLY A 265 1.34 16.11 -16.89
C GLY A 265 2.33 15.29 -17.73
N GLY A 266 2.57 15.70 -18.99
CA GLY A 266 3.62 15.11 -19.84
C GLY A 266 5.03 15.56 -19.47
N TRP A 267 6.04 14.90 -20.01
CA TRP A 267 7.45 15.24 -19.82
C TRP A 267 8.14 15.57 -21.15
N VAL A 268 9.03 16.54 -21.13
CA VAL A 268 9.81 16.96 -22.30
C VAL A 268 11.29 16.87 -21.96
N GLU A 269 12.09 16.27 -22.85
CA GLU A 269 13.55 16.36 -22.80
C GLU A 269 14.02 17.51 -23.69
N PHE A 270 14.95 18.29 -23.15
CA PHE A 270 15.63 19.37 -23.85
C PHE A 270 17.12 19.10 -23.87
N GLU A 271 17.73 19.10 -25.05
CA GLU A 271 19.19 19.09 -25.22
C GLU A 271 19.62 20.40 -25.89
N HIS A 272 20.65 21.05 -25.36
CA HIS A 272 21.15 22.33 -25.89
C HIS A 272 20.05 23.39 -26.11
N GLY A 273 19.02 23.39 -25.25
CA GLY A 273 17.89 24.33 -25.32
C GLY A 273 16.84 24.03 -26.40
N LYS A 274 16.94 22.89 -27.10
CA LYS A 274 15.94 22.44 -28.07
C LYS A 274 15.18 21.26 -27.50
N GLN A 275 13.86 21.28 -27.67
CA GLN A 275 13.03 20.12 -27.41
C GLN A 275 13.47 18.97 -28.31
N THR A 276 13.81 17.84 -27.69
CA THR A 276 14.21 16.63 -28.40
C THR A 276 13.13 15.58 -28.32
N TRP A 277 12.54 15.32 -27.15
CA TRP A 277 11.66 14.17 -26.95
C TRP A 277 10.49 14.44 -26.00
N LEU A 278 9.41 13.66 -26.19
CA LEU A 278 8.18 13.72 -25.40
C LEU A 278 7.94 12.38 -24.71
N PHE A 279 7.50 12.43 -23.45
CA PHE A 279 7.22 11.24 -22.65
C PHE A 279 5.92 11.40 -21.85
N GLU A 280 5.27 10.27 -21.59
CA GLU A 280 4.19 10.15 -20.63
C GLU A 280 4.73 9.62 -19.30
N GLU A 281 4.24 10.17 -18.19
CA GLU A 281 4.48 9.60 -16.86
C GLU A 281 3.55 8.41 -16.65
N ILE A 282 4.14 7.21 -16.48
CA ILE A 282 3.37 5.97 -16.33
C ILE A 282 3.42 5.40 -14.90
N GLU A 283 4.38 5.85 -14.09
CA GLU A 283 4.51 5.46 -12.70
C GLU A 283 5.29 6.54 -11.93
N ARG A 284 4.84 6.82 -10.71
CA ARG A 284 5.57 7.67 -9.77
C ARG A 284 5.66 6.99 -8.42
N THR A 285 6.87 6.95 -7.90
CA THR A 285 7.20 6.60 -6.53
C THR A 285 7.90 7.80 -5.88
N PRO A 286 8.12 7.80 -4.55
CA PRO A 286 8.90 8.84 -3.88
C PRO A 286 10.34 8.95 -4.38
N VAL A 287 10.86 7.93 -5.07
CA VAL A 287 12.27 7.80 -5.46
C VAL A 287 12.49 7.85 -6.96
N SER A 288 11.45 7.57 -7.73
CA SER A 288 11.53 7.43 -9.17
C SER A 288 10.27 7.87 -9.89
N ILE A 289 10.46 8.42 -11.09
CA ILE A 289 9.40 8.64 -12.08
C ILE A 289 9.74 7.78 -13.29
N THR A 290 8.81 6.91 -13.69
CA THR A 290 8.96 6.11 -14.90
C THR A 290 8.25 6.83 -16.04
N LEU A 291 9.03 7.12 -17.09
CA LEU A 291 8.58 7.80 -18.29
C LEU A 291 8.53 6.82 -19.46
N LEU A 292 7.52 6.97 -20.32
CA LEU A 292 7.33 6.17 -21.53
C LEU A 292 7.23 7.07 -22.75
N ASP A 293 8.10 6.83 -23.73
CA ASP A 293 7.86 7.25 -25.10
C ASP A 293 7.21 6.09 -25.85
N LYS A 294 5.90 6.21 -26.11
CA LYS A 294 5.11 5.17 -26.80
C LYS A 294 5.55 4.97 -28.24
N GLY A 295 5.95 6.03 -28.95
CA GLY A 295 6.30 5.97 -30.36
C GLY A 295 7.59 5.18 -30.60
N ARG A 296 8.54 5.27 -29.67
CA ARG A 296 9.83 4.56 -29.74
C ARG A 296 9.90 3.33 -28.83
N ASN A 297 8.86 3.09 -28.02
CA ASN A 297 8.85 2.06 -26.97
C ASN A 297 10.05 2.18 -26.01
N ILE A 298 10.40 3.42 -25.65
CA ILE A 298 11.52 3.72 -24.75
C ILE A 298 10.97 3.97 -23.35
N ARG A 299 11.56 3.31 -22.34
CA ARG A 299 11.27 3.56 -20.93
C ARG A 299 12.48 4.18 -20.25
N LEU A 300 12.24 5.32 -19.59
CA LEU A 300 13.22 5.98 -18.74
C LEU A 300 12.77 5.94 -17.28
N ARG A 301 13.72 5.95 -16.37
CA ARG A 301 13.48 6.11 -14.94
C ARG A 301 14.29 7.26 -14.40
N ILE A 302 13.62 8.36 -14.05
CA ILE A 302 14.24 9.51 -13.40
C ILE A 302 14.27 9.25 -11.90
N THR A 303 15.44 9.37 -11.26
CA THR A 303 15.63 9.26 -9.82
C THR A 303 16.10 10.58 -9.21
N LYS A 304 16.56 10.57 -7.95
CA LYS A 304 17.19 11.77 -7.34
C LYS A 304 18.38 12.28 -8.17
N ASN A 305 19.21 11.37 -8.69
CA ASN A 305 20.51 11.71 -9.27
C ASN A 305 20.83 11.02 -10.60
N THR A 306 19.94 10.16 -11.11
CA THR A 306 20.11 9.51 -12.41
C THR A 306 18.87 9.59 -13.28
N VAL A 307 19.08 9.46 -14.59
CA VAL A 307 18.06 8.96 -15.51
C VAL A 307 18.60 7.66 -16.06
N ASP A 308 17.83 6.57 -15.92
CA ASP A 308 18.20 5.26 -16.42
C ASP A 308 17.34 4.91 -17.64
N LEU A 309 17.94 4.26 -18.65
CA LEU A 309 17.27 3.71 -19.81
C LEU A 309 17.01 2.21 -19.60
N PHE A 310 15.79 1.75 -19.90
CA PHE A 310 15.46 0.33 -19.90
C PHE A 310 15.80 -0.33 -21.23
N ARG A 311 16.72 -1.30 -21.23
CA ARG A 311 17.12 -2.08 -22.41
C ARG A 311 17.54 -3.49 -21.98
N ASP A 312 17.23 -4.50 -22.79
CA ASP A 312 17.63 -5.90 -22.55
C ASP A 312 17.24 -6.41 -21.15
N ASP A 313 16.02 -6.06 -20.72
CA ASP A 313 15.45 -6.34 -19.40
C ASP A 313 16.23 -5.77 -18.19
N GLN A 314 17.06 -4.75 -18.42
CA GLN A 314 17.87 -4.10 -17.41
C GLN A 314 17.78 -2.57 -17.48
N TRP A 315 17.99 -1.93 -16.33
CA TRP A 315 18.15 -0.48 -16.22
C TRP A 315 19.63 -0.14 -16.34
N GLY A 316 20.00 0.63 -17.36
CA GLY A 316 21.34 1.18 -17.54
C GLY A 316 21.34 2.69 -17.31
N ASN A 317 22.36 3.22 -16.66
CA ASN A 317 22.49 4.67 -16.47
C ASN A 317 22.62 5.37 -17.83
N LEU A 318 21.73 6.33 -18.11
CA LEU A 318 21.78 7.17 -19.30
C LEU A 318 22.40 8.54 -18.95
N TYR A 319 21.92 9.15 -17.87
CA TYR A 319 22.41 10.45 -17.40
C TYR A 319 22.65 10.47 -15.89
N GLN A 320 23.57 11.34 -15.47
CA GLN A 320 23.73 11.77 -14.08
C GLN A 320 23.35 13.25 -13.95
N GLY A 321 22.69 13.60 -12.86
CA GLY A 321 22.07 14.90 -12.72
C GLY A 321 21.41 15.16 -11.37
N ALA A 322 20.56 16.18 -11.31
CA ALA A 322 19.83 16.55 -10.10
C ALA A 322 18.57 17.38 -10.41
N TRP A 323 17.66 17.43 -9.44
CA TRP A 323 16.47 18.26 -9.48
C TRP A 323 16.79 19.75 -9.27
N THR A 324 16.13 20.62 -10.03
CA THR A 324 16.23 22.08 -9.94
C THR A 324 14.85 22.73 -10.05
N ASN A 325 14.65 23.86 -9.35
CA ASN A 325 13.46 24.67 -9.51
C ASN A 325 13.56 25.50 -10.80
N LEU A 326 12.44 25.65 -11.53
CA LEU A 326 12.38 26.43 -12.77
C LEU A 326 12.35 27.96 -12.54
N SER A 327 12.24 28.43 -11.30
CA SER A 327 12.25 29.86 -10.96
C SER A 327 13.68 30.40 -10.75
N GLY A 328 14.32 30.88 -11.83
CA GLY A 328 15.57 31.64 -11.64
C GLY A 328 16.49 31.96 -12.82
N SER A 329 16.05 32.03 -14.09
CA SER A 329 16.95 32.44 -15.18
C SER A 329 16.35 33.41 -16.21
N ALA A 330 15.56 34.37 -15.75
CA ALA A 330 15.15 35.53 -16.55
C ALA A 330 15.33 36.81 -15.73
N LYS A 331 16.59 37.22 -15.51
CA LYS A 331 17.05 38.62 -15.31
C LYS A 331 18.57 38.62 -15.09
N SER A 332 19.34 38.46 -16.17
CA SER A 332 20.69 39.03 -16.26
C SER A 332 21.21 38.98 -17.71
N ARG A 333 20.80 39.95 -18.52
CA ARG A 333 21.63 40.91 -19.29
C ARG A 333 20.79 41.54 -20.39
#